data_AF-A0A352YV77-F1
#
_entry.id   AF-A0A352YV77-F1
#
_cell.length_a   1.000
_cell.length_b   1.000
_cell.length_c   1.000
_cell.angle_alpha   90.00
_cell.angle_beta   90.00
_cell.angle_gamma   90.00
#
_symmetry.space_group_name_H-M   'P 1'
#
loop_
_entity.id
_entity.type
_entity.pdbx_description
1 polymer ?
#
loop_
_entity_poly.entity_id
_entity_poly.type
_entity_poly.pdbx_seq_one_letter_code
_entity_poly.pdbx_strand_id
1 'polypeptide(L)'
;MIIKHLEKLDDRGVIQAIQENLYMQYFVGLKEFKVDPVFDPSLFVEIRKRVGHKQFDTLSADLIRTAKGYMDQKHNKKKKKEGTDEPSNKGKLQADA
;
A
#
# COMPACT_ATOMS: atom_id res chain seq x y z
N MET A 1 -8.75 -4.03 5.17
CA MET A 1 -7.39 -3.59 5.56
C MET A 1 -6.51 -3.49 4.32
N ILE A 2 -5.82 -2.37 4.11
CA ILE A 2 -5.15 -2.08 2.84
C ILE A 2 -3.84 -2.88 2.71
N ILE A 3 -2.89 -2.69 3.63
CA ILE A 3 -1.58 -3.36 3.61
C ILE A 3 -1.75 -4.88 3.56
N LYS A 4 -2.60 -5.41 4.44
CA LYS A 4 -2.97 -6.84 4.46
C LYS A 4 -3.38 -7.38 3.09
N HIS A 5 -4.21 -6.64 2.36
CA HIS A 5 -4.73 -7.09 1.08
C HIS A 5 -3.70 -6.97 -0.04
N LEU A 6 -2.89 -5.90 -0.03
CA LEU A 6 -1.85 -5.68 -1.03
C LEU A 6 -0.70 -6.69 -0.89
N GLU A 7 -0.24 -6.91 0.33
CA GLU A 7 0.88 -7.82 0.65
C GLU A 7 0.44 -9.28 0.85
N LYS A 8 -0.88 -9.54 0.87
CA LYS A 8 -1.47 -10.87 1.13
C LYS A 8 -1.00 -11.50 2.45
N LEU A 9 -0.87 -10.69 3.49
CA LEU A 9 -0.41 -11.12 4.81
C LEU A 9 -1.58 -11.47 5.73
N ASP A 10 -1.28 -12.20 6.80
CA ASP A 10 -2.20 -12.36 7.93
C ASP A 10 -2.09 -11.18 8.90
N ASP A 11 -2.94 -11.16 9.94
CA ASP A 11 -2.99 -10.04 10.90
C ASP A 11 -1.64 -9.83 11.62
N ARG A 12 -0.91 -10.92 11.92
CA ARG A 12 0.42 -10.83 12.55
C ARG A 12 1.47 -10.37 11.56
N GLY A 13 1.47 -10.93 10.35
CA GLY A 13 2.39 -10.53 9.29
C GLY A 13 2.26 -9.05 8.92
N VAL A 14 1.07 -8.46 8.98
CA VAL A 14 0.89 -7.02 8.76
C VAL A 14 1.62 -6.18 9.80
N ILE A 15 1.57 -6.57 11.08
CA ILE A 15 2.29 -5.85 12.14
C ILE A 15 3.79 -5.93 11.92
N GLN A 16 4.29 -7.14 11.62
CA GLN A 16 5.72 -7.34 11.34
C GLN A 16 6.18 -6.55 10.12
N ALA A 17 5.41 -6.56 9.02
CA ALA A 17 5.73 -5.78 7.82
C ALA A 17 5.80 -4.27 8.10
N ILE A 18 4.91 -3.76 8.96
CA ILE A 18 4.96 -2.35 9.39
C ILE A 18 6.21 -2.10 10.24
N GLN A 19 6.56 -3.00 11.18
CA GLN A 19 7.75 -2.83 12.03
C GLN A 19 9.05 -2.80 11.22
N GLU A 20 9.15 -3.62 10.17
CA GLU A 20 10.38 -3.75 9.37
C GLU A 20 10.54 -2.63 8.32
N ASN A 21 9.44 -1.98 7.92
CA ASN A 21 9.45 -1.07 6.77
C ASN A 21 9.10 0.37 7.15
N LEU A 22 10.11 1.26 7.11
CA LEU A 22 9.95 2.69 7.36
C LEU A 22 8.87 3.36 6.49
N TYR A 23 8.73 2.96 5.22
CA TYR A 23 7.70 3.52 4.34
C TYR A 23 6.30 3.10 4.78
N MET A 24 6.13 1.88 5.27
CA MET A 24 4.85 1.43 5.81
C MET A 24 4.51 2.16 7.11
N GLN A 25 5.50 2.40 7.97
CA GLN A 25 5.32 3.20 9.20
C GLN A 25 4.89 4.63 8.90
N TYR A 26 5.57 5.28 7.94
CA TYR A 26 5.18 6.60 7.48
C TYR A 26 3.76 6.59 6.87
N PHE A 27 3.44 5.56 6.07
CA PHE A 27 2.12 5.42 5.44
C PHE A 27 0.98 5.30 6.46
N VAL A 28 1.19 4.56 7.55
CA VAL A 28 0.21 4.46 8.64
C VAL A 28 0.23 5.66 9.59
N GLY A 29 1.09 6.65 9.34
CA GLY A 29 1.11 7.93 10.06
C GLY A 29 1.98 7.93 11.32
N LEU A 30 2.95 7.02 11.46
CA LEU A 30 3.92 7.13 12.55
C LEU A 30 4.85 8.33 12.32
N LYS A 31 5.11 9.08 13.39
CA LYS A 31 5.98 10.28 13.35
C LYS A 31 7.46 9.96 13.23
N GLU A 32 7.85 8.78 13.69
CA GLU A 32 9.24 8.32 13.79
C GLU A 32 9.27 6.81 13.58
N PHE A 33 10.45 6.30 13.22
CA PHE A 33 10.67 4.87 13.10
C PHE A 33 10.58 4.20 14.46
N LYS A 34 9.76 3.15 14.56
CA LYS A 34 9.58 2.35 15.77
C LYS A 34 9.77 0.88 15.43
N VAL A 35 10.57 0.20 16.24
CA VAL A 35 10.79 -1.26 16.12
C VAL A 35 9.69 -2.01 16.86
N ASP A 36 9.10 -1.39 17.88
CA ASP A 36 7.99 -1.96 18.65
C ASP A 36 6.72 -2.13 17.79
N PRO A 37 5.89 -3.14 18.10
CA PRO A 37 4.67 -3.37 17.36
C PRO A 37 3.72 -2.19 17.51
N VAL A 38 3.12 -1.76 16.40
CA VAL A 38 2.21 -0.61 16.38
C VAL A 38 0.95 -0.82 17.22
N PHE A 39 0.48 -2.07 17.32
CA PHE A 39 -0.58 -2.53 18.21
C PHE A 39 -0.61 -4.07 18.22
N ASP A 40 -1.37 -4.65 19.15
CA ASP A 40 -1.56 -6.10 19.21
C ASP A 40 -2.40 -6.61 18.01
N PRO A 41 -1.99 -7.69 17.32
CA PRO A 41 -2.72 -8.25 16.18
C PRO A 41 -4.19 -8.55 16.45
N SER A 42 -4.58 -8.83 17.70
CA SER A 42 -5.97 -9.10 18.10
C SER A 42 -6.87 -7.89 17.87
N LEU A 43 -6.33 -6.67 17.87
CA LEU A 43 -7.09 -5.45 17.60
C LEU A 43 -7.73 -5.47 16.20
N PHE A 44 -7.09 -6.10 15.21
CA PHE A 44 -7.69 -6.29 13.90
C PHE A 44 -8.94 -7.19 13.93
N VAL A 45 -8.94 -8.19 14.81
CA VAL A 45 -10.10 -9.06 15.02
C VAL A 45 -11.21 -8.30 15.73
N GLU A 46 -10.87 -7.56 16.78
CA GLU A 46 -11.83 -6.75 17.55
C GLU A 46 -12.52 -5.68 16.70
N ILE A 47 -11.75 -4.93 15.90
CA ILE A 47 -12.31 -3.93 14.99
C ILE A 47 -13.27 -4.59 14.00
N ARG A 48 -12.89 -5.73 13.41
CA ARG A 48 -13.76 -6.47 12.48
C ARG A 48 -15.05 -6.95 13.13
N LYS A 49 -14.97 -7.48 14.36
CA LYS A 49 -16.14 -7.91 15.14
C LYS A 49 -17.05 -6.72 15.47
N ARG A 50 -16.48 -5.59 15.87
CA ARG A 50 -17.23 -4.39 16.27
C ARG A 50 -17.95 -3.73 15.11
N VAL A 51 -17.31 -3.64 13.94
CA VAL A 51 -17.92 -3.08 12.72
C VAL A 51 -18.89 -4.08 12.07
N GLY A 52 -18.68 -5.37 12.30
CA GLY A 52 -19.37 -6.47 11.63
C GLY A 52 -18.58 -6.94 10.41
N HIS A 53 -18.33 -8.25 10.34
CA HIS A 53 -17.46 -8.86 9.33
C HIS A 53 -17.84 -8.48 7.90
N LYS A 54 -19.14 -8.62 7.56
CA LYS A 54 -19.65 -8.33 6.23
C LYS A 54 -19.47 -6.85 5.86
N GLN A 55 -19.86 -5.94 6.77
CA GLN A 55 -19.72 -4.51 6.51
C GLN A 55 -18.25 -4.11 6.36
N PHE A 56 -17.38 -4.63 7.23
CA PHE A 56 -15.95 -4.32 7.19
C PHE A 56 -15.28 -4.78 5.90
N ASP A 57 -15.63 -5.98 5.41
CA ASP A 57 -15.08 -6.53 4.17
C ASP A 57 -15.57 -5.74 2.95
N THR A 58 -16.86 -5.37 2.91
CA THR A 58 -17.40 -4.49 1.86
C THR A 58 -16.69 -3.14 1.84
N LEU A 59 -16.57 -2.48 3.00
CA LEU A 59 -15.86 -1.20 3.11
C LEU A 59 -14.40 -1.31 2.66
N SER A 60 -13.70 -2.38 3.06
CA SER A 60 -12.32 -2.62 2.65
C SER A 60 -12.19 -2.82 1.14
N ALA A 61 -13.08 -3.63 0.54
CA ALA A 61 -13.07 -3.90 -0.89
C ALA A 61 -13.41 -2.63 -1.71
N ASP A 62 -14.41 -1.87 -1.27
CA ASP A 62 -14.83 -0.63 -1.91
C ASP A 62 -13.73 0.45 -1.86
N LEU A 63 -13.06 0.57 -0.72
CA LEU A 63 -11.93 1.49 -0.57
C LEU A 63 -10.78 1.13 -1.50
N ILE A 64 -10.42 -0.16 -1.59
CA ILE A 64 -9.35 -0.64 -2.47
C ILE A 64 -9.73 -0.47 -3.94
N ARG A 65 -10.97 -0.78 -4.32
CA ARG A 65 -11.48 -0.60 -5.68
C ARG A 65 -11.42 0.87 -6.09
N THR A 66 -11.87 1.75 -5.21
CA THR A 66 -11.85 3.20 -5.42
C THR A 66 -10.42 3.71 -5.58
N ALA A 67 -9.50 3.30 -4.69
CA ALA A 67 -8.09 3.69 -4.76
C ALA A 67 -7.42 3.22 -6.07
N LYS A 68 -7.67 1.99 -6.52
CA LYS A 68 -7.16 1.47 -7.80
C LYS A 68 -7.76 2.24 -9.00
N GLY A 69 -9.07 2.49 -9.00
CA GLY A 69 -9.72 3.25 -10.05
C GLY A 69 -9.16 4.67 -10.21
N TYR A 70 -8.81 5.35 -9.11
CA TYR A 70 -8.12 6.64 -9.17
C TYR A 70 -6.72 6.54 -9.82
N MET A 71 -5.97 5.48 -9.53
CA MET A 71 -4.64 5.23 -10.11
C MET A 71 -4.72 4.98 -11.62
N ASP A 72 -5.68 4.15 -12.06
CA ASP A 72 -5.88 3.81 -13.47
C ASP A 72 -6.30 5.04 -14.29
N GLN A 73 -7.19 5.87 -13.76
CA GLN A 73 -7.59 7.13 -14.40
C GLN A 73 -6.41 8.11 -14.54
N LYS A 74 -5.54 8.19 -13.53
CA LYS A 74 -4.33 9.04 -13.55
C LYS A 74 -3.32 8.54 -14.58
N HIS A 75 -3.10 7.23 -14.67
CA HIS A 75 -2.24 6.61 -15.68
C HIS A 75 -2.79 6.83 -17.10
N ASN A 76 -4.09 6.69 -17.31
CA ASN A 76 -4.73 6.93 -18.61
C ASN A 76 -4.68 8.41 -19.02
N LYS A 77 -4.81 9.36 -18.08
CA LYS A 77 -4.61 10.79 -18.35
C LYS A 77 -3.16 11.15 -18.70
N LYS A 78 -2.17 10.48 -18.11
CA LYS A 78 -0.76 10.62 -18.47
C LYS A 78 -0.48 10.11 -19.89
N LYS A 79 -0.96 8.91 -20.23
CA LYS A 79 -0.82 8.34 -21.60
C LYS A 79 -1.47 9.20 -22.69
N LYS A 80 -2.58 9.88 -22.39
CA LYS A 80 -3.23 10.79 -23.36
C LYS A 80 -2.51 12.13 -23.58
N LYS A 81 -1.52 12.48 -22.74
CA LYS A 81 -0.69 13.69 -22.89
C LYS A 81 0.67 13.40 -23.54
N GLU A 82 1.05 12.14 -23.75
CA GLU A 82 2.28 11.73 -24.43
C GLU A 82 1.96 11.33 -25.88
N GLY A 83 1.44 12.29 -26.64
CA GLY A 83 1.73 12.36 -28.07
C GLY A 83 2.87 13.37 -28.21
N THR A 84 4.03 12.87 -28.63
CA THR A 84 5.37 13.51 -28.74
C THR A 84 6.20 13.60 -27.46
N ASP A 85 7.38 12.96 -27.52
CA ASP A 85 8.56 13.00 -26.65
C ASP A 85 8.71 11.89 -25.58
N GLU A 86 9.24 10.74 -26.04
CA GLU A 86 9.86 9.72 -25.17
C GLU A 86 11.01 10.32 -24.35
N PRO A 87 11.09 10.10 -23.02
CA PRO A 87 12.27 10.48 -22.26
C PRO A 87 13.44 9.54 -22.59
N SER A 88 14.48 10.09 -23.21
CA SER A 88 15.74 9.38 -23.51
C SER A 88 16.39 8.83 -22.23
N ASN A 89 16.73 7.54 -22.24
CA ASN A 89 17.48 6.88 -21.18
C ASN A 89 18.89 7.50 -21.07
N LYS A 90 19.23 8.10 -19.92
CA LYS A 90 20.52 8.77 -19.66
C LYS A 90 21.60 7.84 -19.08
N GLY A 91 21.32 6.54 -18.92
CA GLY A 91 22.31 5.58 -18.43
C GLY A 91 23.31 5.19 -19.52
N LYS A 92 24.60 5.42 -19.30
CA LYS A 92 25.66 4.75 -20.07
C LYS A 92 25.99 3.43 -19.38
N LEU A 93 25.83 2.32 -20.10
CA LEU A 93 26.38 1.03 -19.70
C LEU A 93 27.89 1.06 -19.98
N GLN A 94 28.70 1.11 -18.93
CA GLN A 94 30.15 0.91 -19.06
C GLN A 94 30.40 -0.59 -18.97
N ALA A 95 30.79 -1.21 -20.08
CA ALA A 95 31.34 -2.55 -20.09
C ALA A 95 32.86 -2.41 -20.14
N ASP A 96 33.55 -2.81 -19.07
CA ASP A 96 34.98 -3.05 -19.11
C ASP A 96 35.22 -4.41 -19.80
N ALA A 97 36.15 -4.43 -20.76
CA ALA A 97 36.61 -5.62 -21.47
C ALA A 97 37.94 -6.10 -20.89
#